data_AF-A0A397KYG1-F1
#
_entry.id   AF-A0A397KYG1-F1
#
_cell.length_a   1.000
_cell.length_b   1.000
_cell.length_c   1.000
_cell.angle_alpha   90.00
_cell.angle_beta   90.00
_cell.angle_gamma   90.00
#
_symmetry.space_group_name_H-M   'P 1'
#
loop_
_entity.id
_entity.type
_entity.pdbx_description
1 polymer ?
#
loop_
_entity_poly.entity_id
_entity_poly.type
_entity_poly.pdbx_seq_one_letter_code
_entity_poly.pdbx_strand_id
1 'polypeptide(L)'
;APTLECYKYEGFVRILDFSKVDALKEAKLHYIQKYNWRYYDSSNMVLANMVAYTGVHVLSTTNIFLEAFKERYIEGEMRSPIFKFLNLKEFSILFKAPNLCTLYHISEFLKRSPKVEKVLIDIKEFTFEPGMLWIIHQMSYMESSNCEFNSIKEVTIDGYKNHWHELDIVEFFCRHAKSLKKLKLIIPKNVKKRARGLDYARLDYLKSRFTGVIVEV
;
A
#
# COMPACT_ATOMS: atom_id res chain seq x y z
N ALA A 1 3.34 -13.19 -31.99
CA ALA A 1 3.71 -13.81 -30.70
C ALA A 1 2.63 -13.46 -29.67
N PRO A 2 2.27 -14.35 -28.73
CA PRO A 2 1.28 -14.02 -27.70
C PRO A 2 1.83 -12.89 -26.80
N THR A 3 1.10 -11.79 -26.71
CA THR A 3 1.42 -10.65 -25.83
C THR A 3 0.66 -10.82 -24.52
N LEU A 4 1.33 -11.39 -23.51
CA LEU A 4 0.76 -11.47 -22.17
C LEU A 4 0.67 -10.06 -21.58
N GLU A 5 -0.50 -9.44 -21.67
CA GLU A 5 -0.71 -8.07 -21.17
C GLU A 5 -1.12 -8.03 -19.68
N CYS A 6 -1.77 -9.08 -19.20
CA CYS A 6 -2.24 -9.20 -17.82
C CYS A 6 -1.77 -10.53 -17.22
N TYR A 7 -1.15 -10.46 -16.04
CA TYR A 7 -0.73 -11.63 -15.28
C TYR A 7 -1.40 -11.66 -13.92
N LYS A 8 -1.96 -12.81 -13.55
CA LYS A 8 -2.52 -13.05 -12.21
C LYS A 8 -1.81 -14.25 -11.58
N TYR A 9 -1.38 -14.06 -10.34
CA TYR A 9 -0.76 -15.07 -9.52
C TYR A 9 -1.34 -15.05 -8.11
N GLU A 10 -1.58 -16.23 -7.56
CA GLU A 10 -1.96 -16.43 -6.17
C GLU A 10 -1.18 -17.62 -5.62
N GLY A 11 -0.46 -17.42 -4.52
CA GLY A 11 0.42 -18.44 -3.96
C GLY A 11 1.58 -17.87 -3.16
N PHE A 12 2.53 -18.75 -2.78
CA PHE A 12 3.74 -18.33 -2.08
C PHE A 12 4.65 -17.46 -2.96
N VAL A 13 5.45 -16.60 -2.35
CA VAL A 13 6.45 -15.83 -3.10
C VAL A 13 7.39 -16.80 -3.84
N ARG A 14 7.49 -16.61 -5.15
CA ARG A 14 8.36 -17.35 -6.07
C ARG A 14 9.02 -16.39 -7.05
N ILE A 15 10.11 -16.84 -7.66
CA ILE A 15 10.71 -16.10 -8.77
C ILE A 15 9.73 -16.17 -9.96
N LEU A 16 9.50 -15.00 -10.56
CA LEU A 16 8.66 -14.80 -11.72
C LEU A 16 9.54 -14.17 -12.81
N ASP A 17 9.70 -14.87 -13.91
CA ASP A 17 10.51 -14.43 -15.04
C ASP A 17 9.60 -13.97 -16.19
N PHE A 18 9.60 -12.65 -16.43
CA PHE A 18 8.93 -12.02 -17.58
C PHE A 18 9.94 -11.52 -18.62
N SER A 19 11.20 -11.97 -18.60
CA SER A 19 12.25 -11.54 -19.54
C SER A 19 11.91 -11.76 -21.01
N LYS A 20 10.95 -12.64 -21.31
CA LYS A 20 10.45 -12.91 -22.67
C LYS A 20 9.08 -12.27 -22.95
N VAL A 21 8.60 -11.40 -22.07
CA VAL A 21 7.27 -10.78 -22.13
C VAL A 21 7.40 -9.27 -22.10
N ASP A 22 7.54 -8.66 -23.27
CA ASP A 22 7.68 -7.19 -23.40
C ASP A 22 6.36 -6.43 -23.19
N ALA A 23 5.22 -7.13 -23.24
CA ALA A 23 3.90 -6.52 -23.26
C ALA A 23 3.17 -6.47 -21.90
N LEU A 24 3.80 -6.88 -20.79
CA LEU A 24 3.13 -6.97 -19.50
C LEU A 24 2.75 -5.58 -18.96
N LYS A 25 1.45 -5.25 -19.02
CA LYS A 25 0.89 -3.97 -18.56
C LYS A 25 0.29 -4.07 -17.17
N GLU A 26 -0.26 -5.23 -16.82
CA GLU A 26 -0.94 -5.45 -15.55
C GLU A 26 -0.41 -6.68 -14.81
N ALA A 27 -0.13 -6.54 -13.52
CA ALA A 27 0.29 -7.63 -12.66
C ALA A 27 -0.57 -7.69 -11.39
N LYS A 28 -1.16 -8.86 -11.10
CA LYS A 28 -1.93 -9.14 -9.89
C LYS A 28 -1.23 -10.25 -9.11
N LEU A 29 -0.51 -9.90 -8.06
CA LEU A 29 0.39 -10.77 -7.30
C LEU A 29 -0.13 -10.96 -5.88
N HIS A 30 -1.03 -11.92 -5.71
CA HIS A 30 -1.64 -12.20 -4.41
C HIS A 30 -0.79 -13.21 -3.64
N TYR A 31 0.27 -12.69 -2.99
CA TYR A 31 1.12 -13.54 -2.17
C TYR A 31 0.40 -14.03 -0.91
N ILE A 32 0.73 -15.27 -0.53
CA ILE A 32 0.23 -15.91 0.68
C ILE A 32 1.43 -16.15 1.61
N GLN A 33 1.26 -15.83 2.88
CA GLN A 33 2.28 -16.05 3.90
C GLN A 33 2.51 -17.55 4.12
N LYS A 34 3.76 -18.00 4.28
CA LYS A 34 4.03 -19.31 4.86
C LYS A 34 3.72 -19.28 6.37
N TYR A 35 3.16 -20.37 6.90
CA TYR A 35 2.81 -20.55 8.32
C TYR A 35 3.95 -20.21 9.31
N ASN A 36 5.21 -20.26 8.88
CA ASN A 36 6.39 -20.04 9.72
C ASN A 36 7.15 -18.74 9.34
N TRP A 37 6.45 -17.61 9.41
CA TRP A 37 6.94 -16.28 9.01
C TRP A 37 8.24 -15.83 9.69
N ARG A 38 8.55 -16.36 10.88
CA ARG A 38 9.80 -16.05 11.61
C ARG A 38 11.07 -16.61 10.94
N TYR A 39 10.93 -17.58 10.04
CA TYR A 39 12.05 -18.30 9.42
C TYR A 39 12.10 -18.19 7.89
N TYR A 40 11.18 -17.44 7.29
CA TYR A 40 11.10 -17.31 5.83
C TYR A 40 10.96 -15.83 5.44
N ASP A 41 12.10 -15.18 5.17
CA ASP A 41 12.13 -13.86 4.55
C ASP A 41 12.04 -14.00 3.02
N SER A 42 10.85 -13.80 2.47
CA SER A 42 10.60 -13.85 1.02
C SER A 42 11.11 -12.64 0.26
N SER A 43 11.66 -11.65 0.95
CA SER A 43 11.93 -10.35 0.35
C SER A 43 12.96 -10.38 -0.76
N ASN A 44 14.01 -11.20 -0.64
CA ASN A 44 15.01 -11.33 -1.70
C ASN A 44 14.39 -11.86 -3.00
N MET A 45 13.41 -12.76 -2.90
CA MET A 45 12.68 -13.28 -4.06
C MET A 45 11.74 -12.22 -4.66
N VAL A 46 11.07 -11.42 -3.82
CA VAL A 46 10.28 -10.27 -4.30
C VAL A 46 11.18 -9.29 -5.05
N LEU A 47 12.33 -8.91 -4.45
CA LEU A 47 13.27 -7.97 -5.04
C LEU A 47 13.93 -8.51 -6.33
N ALA A 48 14.14 -9.83 -6.45
CA ALA A 48 14.63 -10.44 -7.66
C ALA A 48 13.67 -10.29 -8.86
N ASN A 49 12.36 -10.21 -8.60
CA ASN A 49 11.35 -10.06 -9.65
C ASN A 49 11.21 -8.63 -10.17
N MET A 50 11.92 -7.64 -9.58
CA MET A 50 11.65 -6.21 -9.84
C MET A 50 11.84 -5.79 -11.29
N VAL A 51 12.90 -6.27 -11.94
CA VAL A 51 13.17 -5.96 -13.35
C VAL A 51 11.97 -6.33 -14.24
N ALA A 52 11.31 -7.43 -13.90
CA ALA A 52 10.17 -7.97 -14.62
C ALA A 52 8.91 -7.08 -14.51
N TYR A 53 8.92 -6.06 -13.63
CA TYR A 53 7.81 -5.14 -13.41
C TYR A 53 8.07 -3.71 -13.91
N THR A 54 9.19 -3.46 -14.58
CA THR A 54 9.51 -2.12 -15.10
C THR A 54 8.48 -1.59 -16.10
N GLY A 55 7.86 -2.47 -16.90
CA GLY A 55 6.82 -2.15 -17.88
C GLY A 55 5.38 -2.10 -17.33
N VAL A 56 5.19 -2.48 -16.06
CA VAL A 56 3.85 -2.61 -15.47
C VAL A 56 3.25 -1.23 -15.16
N HIS A 57 2.02 -1.04 -15.61
CA HIS A 57 1.22 0.16 -15.39
C HIS A 57 0.20 -0.01 -14.26
N VAL A 58 -0.25 -1.25 -14.03
CA VAL A 58 -1.22 -1.58 -12.98
C VAL A 58 -0.66 -2.72 -12.12
N LEU A 59 -0.47 -2.47 -10.84
CA LEU A 59 0.01 -3.47 -9.88
C LEU A 59 -1.03 -3.66 -8.77
N SER A 60 -1.51 -4.89 -8.61
CA SER A 60 -2.28 -5.32 -7.45
C SER A 60 -1.47 -6.35 -6.67
N THR A 61 -1.30 -6.16 -5.36
CA THR A 61 -0.47 -7.04 -4.55
C THR A 61 -0.95 -7.15 -3.10
N THR A 62 -0.20 -7.82 -2.24
CA THR A 62 -0.45 -7.93 -0.80
C THR A 62 0.64 -7.22 0.01
N ASN A 63 0.43 -7.05 1.31
CA ASN A 63 1.39 -6.46 2.25
C ASN A 63 2.79 -7.13 2.22
N ILE A 64 2.87 -8.43 1.92
CA ILE A 64 4.14 -9.18 1.78
C ILE A 64 5.07 -8.51 0.76
N PHE A 65 4.50 -7.95 -0.31
CA PHE A 65 5.28 -7.26 -1.33
C PHE A 65 5.89 -5.98 -0.79
N LEU A 66 5.15 -5.18 -0.02
CA LEU A 66 5.65 -3.93 0.57
C LEU A 66 6.69 -4.16 1.66
N GLU A 67 6.52 -5.20 2.47
CA GLU A 67 7.50 -5.61 3.50
C GLU A 67 8.87 -5.92 2.87
N ALA A 68 8.92 -6.30 1.60
CA ALA A 68 10.16 -6.51 0.87
C ALA A 68 10.95 -5.22 0.58
N PHE A 69 10.34 -4.04 0.73
CA PHE A 69 10.97 -2.74 0.48
C PHE A 69 11.45 -2.02 1.75
N LYS A 70 11.32 -2.64 2.92
CA LYS A 70 11.88 -2.09 4.15
C LYS A 70 13.40 -1.98 4.07
N GLU A 71 13.95 -0.99 4.78
CA GLU A 71 15.39 -0.89 5.01
C GLU A 71 15.93 -2.17 5.68
N ARG A 72 17.09 -2.63 5.24
CA ARG A 72 17.76 -3.81 5.78
C ARG A 72 19.23 -3.54 6.03
N TYR A 73 19.78 -4.19 7.05
CA TYR A 73 21.22 -4.28 7.22
C TYR A 73 21.80 -5.20 6.15
N ILE A 74 22.62 -4.62 5.27
CA ILE A 74 23.40 -5.33 4.26
C ILE A 74 24.85 -4.92 4.50
N GLU A 75 25.71 -5.88 4.80
CA GLU A 75 27.15 -5.64 5.03
C GLU A 75 27.42 -4.62 6.17
N GLY A 76 26.56 -4.59 7.19
CA GLY A 76 26.69 -3.67 8.33
C GLY A 76 26.09 -2.28 8.10
N GLU A 77 25.60 -1.99 6.90
CA GLU A 77 24.94 -0.72 6.57
C GLU A 77 23.43 -0.89 6.41
N MET A 78 22.66 0.08 6.90
CA MET A 78 21.23 0.15 6.65
C MET A 78 20.99 0.63 5.21
N ARG A 79 20.56 -0.29 4.33
CA ARG A 79 20.32 -0.03 2.91
C ARG A 79 18.85 -0.22 2.55
N SER A 80 18.37 0.65 1.68
CA SER A 80 17.02 0.63 1.12
C SER A 80 17.07 0.12 -0.32
N PRO A 81 16.11 -0.71 -0.79
CA PRO A 81 16.05 -1.09 -2.20
C PRO A 81 15.91 0.15 -3.11
N ILE A 82 16.74 0.24 -4.15
CA ILE A 82 16.89 1.43 -5.02
C ILE A 82 15.92 1.40 -6.23
N PHE A 83 15.17 0.31 -6.40
CA PHE A 83 14.32 0.11 -7.56
C PHE A 83 13.17 1.12 -7.67
N LYS A 84 12.84 1.56 -8.90
CA LYS A 84 11.75 2.51 -9.20
C LYS A 84 10.73 1.94 -10.19
N PHE A 85 9.45 2.11 -9.89
CA PHE A 85 8.31 1.74 -10.73
C PHE A 85 7.88 2.93 -11.59
N LEU A 86 8.70 3.27 -12.60
CA LEU A 86 8.54 4.51 -13.38
C LEU A 86 7.33 4.53 -14.31
N ASN A 87 6.69 3.39 -14.57
CA ASN A 87 5.51 3.27 -15.43
C ASN A 87 4.21 3.00 -14.67
N LEU A 88 4.30 2.76 -13.36
CA LEU A 88 3.15 2.41 -12.55
C LEU A 88 2.21 3.61 -12.40
N LYS A 89 0.96 3.43 -12.80
CA LYS A 89 -0.11 4.44 -12.75
C LYS A 89 -1.19 4.07 -11.73
N GLU A 90 -1.47 2.79 -11.58
CA GLU A 90 -2.49 2.30 -10.64
C GLU A 90 -1.87 1.28 -9.69
N PHE A 91 -2.03 1.51 -8.40
CA PHE A 91 -1.52 0.64 -7.36
C PHE A 91 -2.66 0.18 -6.45
N SER A 92 -2.75 -1.12 -6.24
CA SER A 92 -3.71 -1.76 -5.36
C SER A 92 -2.99 -2.66 -4.36
N ILE A 93 -3.33 -2.53 -3.09
CA ILE A 93 -2.81 -3.39 -2.02
C ILE A 93 -3.95 -4.01 -1.23
N LEU A 94 -3.90 -5.33 -1.10
CA LEU A 94 -4.73 -6.13 -0.22
C LEU A 94 -3.97 -6.43 1.07
N PHE A 95 -4.42 -5.87 2.19
CA PHE A 95 -3.89 -6.18 3.50
C PHE A 95 -4.41 -7.53 3.98
N LYS A 96 -3.48 -8.46 4.25
CA LYS A 96 -3.78 -9.75 4.89
C LYS A 96 -3.09 -9.81 6.25
N ALA A 97 -3.76 -10.41 7.23
CA ALA A 97 -3.17 -10.69 8.54
C ALA A 97 -2.43 -12.05 8.52
N PRO A 98 -1.41 -12.25 9.37
CA PRO A 98 -0.70 -11.24 10.15
C PRO A 98 0.24 -10.39 9.27
N ASN A 99 0.50 -9.13 9.62
CA ASN A 99 1.48 -8.31 8.89
C ASN A 99 2.22 -7.31 9.77
N LEU A 100 3.36 -6.84 9.25
CA LEU A 100 4.17 -5.75 9.81
C LEU A 100 4.06 -4.47 8.96
N CYS A 101 3.17 -4.47 7.97
CA CYS A 101 3.03 -3.36 7.03
C CYS A 101 2.36 -2.17 7.73
N THR A 102 2.94 -1.01 7.54
CA THR A 102 2.56 0.28 8.16
C THR A 102 2.45 1.35 7.08
N LEU A 103 2.00 2.55 7.44
CA LEU A 103 2.04 3.69 6.50
C LEU A 103 3.46 3.99 6.00
N TYR A 104 4.49 3.71 6.81
CA TYR A 104 5.88 3.80 6.37
C TYR A 104 6.13 2.95 5.11
N HIS A 105 5.74 1.67 5.15
CA HIS A 105 5.93 0.75 4.03
C HIS A 105 5.18 1.20 2.76
N ILE A 106 3.95 1.68 2.92
CA ILE A 106 3.18 2.26 1.80
C ILE A 106 3.91 3.49 1.23
N SER A 107 4.31 4.41 2.10
CA SER A 107 4.95 5.66 1.69
C SER A 107 6.28 5.42 0.95
N GLU A 108 7.11 4.49 1.46
CA GLU A 108 8.38 4.12 0.86
C GLU A 108 8.19 3.54 -0.54
N PHE A 109 7.18 2.69 -0.71
CA PHE A 109 6.83 2.17 -2.02
C PHE A 109 6.32 3.26 -2.99
N LEU A 110 5.46 4.17 -2.50
CA LEU A 110 4.94 5.26 -3.32
C LEU A 110 6.02 6.26 -3.75
N LYS A 111 7.04 6.52 -2.91
CA LYS A 111 8.23 7.31 -3.31
C LYS A 111 8.97 6.71 -4.51
N ARG A 112 8.93 5.38 -4.63
CA ARG A 112 9.53 4.64 -5.75
C ARG A 112 8.62 4.59 -6.98
N SER A 113 7.40 5.07 -6.89
CA SER A 113 6.35 4.96 -7.91
C SER A 113 5.78 6.34 -8.28
N PRO A 114 6.62 7.25 -8.84
CA PRO A 114 6.30 8.67 -8.93
C PRO A 114 5.13 9.01 -9.87
N LYS A 115 4.72 8.10 -10.76
CA LYS A 115 3.61 8.32 -11.70
C LYS A 115 2.28 7.72 -11.24
N VAL A 116 2.22 7.15 -10.03
CA VAL A 116 0.97 6.57 -9.51
C VAL A 116 -0.06 7.68 -9.36
N GLU A 117 -1.21 7.48 -10.01
CA GLU A 117 -2.34 8.40 -10.00
C GLU A 117 -3.49 7.88 -9.15
N LYS A 118 -3.65 6.55 -9.07
CA LYS A 118 -4.70 5.89 -8.31
C LYS A 118 -4.14 4.88 -7.32
N VAL A 119 -4.60 4.98 -6.07
CA VAL A 119 -4.25 4.05 -5.00
C VAL A 119 -5.51 3.40 -4.45
N LEU A 120 -5.52 2.07 -4.39
CA LEU A 120 -6.55 1.27 -3.71
C LEU A 120 -5.92 0.52 -2.54
N ILE A 121 -6.51 0.67 -1.37
CA ILE A 121 -6.10 -0.02 -0.14
C ILE A 121 -7.30 -0.86 0.33
N ASP A 122 -7.22 -2.17 0.17
CA ASP A 122 -8.22 -3.11 0.68
C ASP A 122 -7.82 -3.61 2.07
N ILE A 123 -8.66 -3.31 3.06
CA ILE A 123 -8.52 -3.64 4.48
C ILE A 123 -9.71 -4.47 4.99
N LYS A 124 -10.51 -5.08 4.11
CA LYS A 124 -11.70 -5.86 4.51
C LYS A 124 -11.37 -6.95 5.53
N GLU A 125 -10.30 -7.70 5.28
CA GLU A 125 -9.85 -8.81 6.13
C GLU A 125 -8.78 -8.38 7.14
N PHE A 126 -8.56 -7.07 7.32
CA PHE A 126 -7.50 -6.53 8.16
C PHE A 126 -8.02 -5.52 9.18
N THR A 127 -7.45 -5.52 10.38
CA THR A 127 -7.74 -4.51 11.40
C THR A 127 -6.43 -3.87 11.81
N PHE A 128 -6.38 -2.54 11.78
CA PHE A 128 -5.27 -1.77 12.34
C PHE A 128 -5.34 -1.81 13.87
N GLU A 129 -4.93 -2.93 14.47
CA GLU A 129 -4.65 -2.99 15.90
C GLU A 129 -3.25 -2.41 16.14
N PRO A 130 -3.12 -1.33 16.92
CA PRO A 130 -1.85 -0.69 17.16
C PRO A 130 -1.00 -1.58 18.07
N GLY A 131 -0.15 -2.42 17.51
CA GLY A 131 1.01 -2.92 18.24
C GLY A 131 1.90 -1.75 18.65
N MET A 132 2.70 -1.90 19.73
CA MET A 132 3.70 -0.89 20.15
C MET A 132 4.56 -0.35 19.00
N LEU A 133 4.92 -1.22 18.03
CA LEU A 133 5.69 -0.85 16.84
C LEU A 133 4.94 0.10 15.90
N TRP A 134 3.62 -0.04 15.79
CA TRP A 134 2.77 0.84 14.99
C TRP A 134 2.79 2.26 15.56
N ILE A 135 2.69 2.41 16.88
CA ILE A 135 2.64 3.73 17.53
C ILE A 135 4.00 4.45 17.45
N ILE A 136 5.09 3.76 17.81
CA ILE A 136 6.41 4.39 17.97
C ILE A 136 7.02 4.80 16.62
N HIS A 137 6.95 3.93 15.61
CA HIS A 137 7.61 4.18 14.32
C HIS A 137 6.74 4.96 13.34
N GLN A 138 5.41 4.87 13.44
CA GLN A 138 4.54 5.56 12.49
C GLN A 138 4.32 7.03 12.86
N MET A 139 4.09 7.34 14.14
CA MET A 139 3.82 8.73 14.55
C MET A 139 5.06 9.61 14.31
N SER A 140 6.24 9.15 14.73
CA SER A 140 7.51 9.83 14.48
C SER A 140 7.79 10.03 12.99
N TYR A 141 7.45 9.03 12.15
CA TYR A 141 7.58 9.15 10.70
C TYR A 141 6.56 10.11 10.07
N MET A 142 5.30 10.07 10.50
CA MET A 142 4.27 10.98 9.98
C MET A 142 4.53 12.45 10.34
N GLU A 143 5.20 12.70 11.46
CA GLU A 143 5.58 14.05 11.90
C GLU A 143 6.85 14.58 11.21
N SER A 144 7.80 13.70 10.87
CA SER A 144 9.11 14.10 10.33
C SER A 144 9.28 13.90 8.82
N SER A 145 8.38 13.15 8.16
CA SER A 145 8.58 12.78 6.76
C SER A 145 8.16 13.90 5.79
N ASN A 146 9.13 14.40 5.03
CA ASN A 146 8.91 15.29 3.89
C ASN A 146 8.45 14.51 2.64
N CYS A 147 7.48 13.62 2.78
CA CYS A 147 6.94 12.87 1.65
C CYS A 147 5.96 13.75 0.85
N GLU A 148 6.17 13.87 -0.45
CA GLU A 148 5.23 14.56 -1.34
C GLU A 148 4.90 13.68 -2.55
N PHE A 149 3.62 13.37 -2.72
CA PHE A 149 3.11 12.58 -3.84
C PHE A 149 2.35 13.49 -4.81
N ASN A 150 3.06 13.96 -5.84
CA ASN A 150 2.53 14.96 -6.76
C ASN A 150 1.59 14.40 -7.85
N SER A 151 1.57 13.08 -8.05
CA SER A 151 0.77 12.46 -9.12
C SER A 151 -0.50 11.78 -8.63
N ILE A 152 -0.62 11.47 -7.34
CA ILE A 152 -1.78 10.77 -6.78
C ILE A 152 -2.99 11.71 -6.81
N LYS A 153 -4.05 11.29 -7.52
CA LYS A 153 -5.30 12.03 -7.73
C LYS A 153 -6.48 11.37 -7.03
N GLU A 154 -6.46 10.04 -6.91
CA GLU A 154 -7.56 9.25 -6.38
C GLU A 154 -7.04 8.21 -5.38
N VAL A 155 -7.68 8.15 -4.21
CA VAL A 155 -7.43 7.13 -3.19
C VAL A 155 -8.74 6.46 -2.84
N THR A 156 -8.75 5.13 -2.79
CA THR A 156 -9.88 4.34 -2.30
C THR A 156 -9.41 3.46 -1.14
N ILE A 157 -10.08 3.55 0.01
CA ILE A 157 -9.88 2.66 1.15
C ILE A 157 -11.12 1.78 1.23
N ASP A 158 -10.95 0.52 0.83
CA ASP A 158 -12.02 -0.47 0.81
C ASP A 158 -11.99 -1.32 2.07
N GLY A 159 -13.15 -1.47 2.71
CA GLY A 159 -13.27 -2.19 3.97
C GLY A 159 -13.10 -1.31 5.21
N TYR A 160 -13.34 0.01 5.09
CA TYR A 160 -13.33 0.95 6.21
C TYR A 160 -14.34 0.53 7.28
N LYS A 161 -13.85 0.21 8.48
CA LYS A 161 -14.63 -0.27 9.64
C LYS A 161 -14.85 0.82 10.66
N ASN A 162 -14.44 2.06 10.34
CA ASN A 162 -14.54 3.19 11.24
C ASN A 162 -13.70 2.97 12.51
N HIS A 163 -12.49 2.45 12.33
CA HIS A 163 -11.47 2.45 13.37
C HIS A 163 -10.71 3.79 13.33
N TRP A 164 -10.46 4.41 14.48
CA TRP A 164 -9.72 5.67 14.55
C TRP A 164 -8.36 5.63 13.83
N HIS A 165 -7.63 4.50 13.90
CA HIS A 165 -6.39 4.30 13.13
C HIS A 165 -6.55 4.18 11.62
N GLU A 166 -7.73 3.81 11.12
CA GLU A 166 -7.97 3.79 9.67
C GLU A 166 -8.02 5.23 9.11
N LEU A 167 -8.44 6.20 9.93
CA LEU A 167 -8.40 7.63 9.57
C LEU A 167 -6.96 8.18 9.50
N ASP A 168 -5.96 7.50 10.08
CA ASP A 168 -4.56 7.89 9.93
C ASP A 168 -4.12 7.76 8.45
N ILE A 169 -4.68 6.79 7.72
CA ILE A 169 -4.45 6.61 6.28
C ILE A 169 -5.06 7.78 5.51
N VAL A 170 -6.28 8.19 5.88
CA VAL A 170 -6.97 9.33 5.26
C VAL A 170 -6.15 10.59 5.43
N GLU A 171 -5.76 10.88 6.67
CA GLU A 171 -4.96 12.06 7.00
C GLU A 171 -3.61 12.05 6.28
N PHE A 172 -2.94 10.89 6.21
CA PHE A 172 -1.69 10.72 5.47
C PHE A 172 -1.83 11.13 4.00
N PHE A 173 -2.81 10.59 3.28
CA PHE A 173 -2.98 10.95 1.86
C PHE A 173 -3.40 12.40 1.69
N CYS A 174 -4.31 12.92 2.51
CA CYS A 174 -4.71 14.33 2.45
C CYS A 174 -3.53 15.29 2.70
N ARG A 175 -2.60 14.92 3.57
CA ARG A 175 -1.42 15.74 3.90
C ARG A 175 -0.32 15.66 2.83
N HIS A 176 -0.08 14.47 2.28
CA HIS A 176 1.11 14.22 1.44
C HIS A 176 0.82 14.15 -0.07
N ALA A 177 -0.41 13.89 -0.50
CA ALA A 177 -0.76 13.82 -1.92
C ALA A 177 -1.31 15.17 -2.42
N LYS A 178 -0.42 16.04 -2.92
CA LYS A 178 -0.76 17.42 -3.31
C LYS A 178 -1.81 17.53 -4.41
N SER A 179 -1.87 16.54 -5.30
CA SER A 179 -2.81 16.50 -6.42
C SER A 179 -4.07 15.69 -6.13
N LEU A 180 -4.26 15.26 -4.87
CA LEU A 180 -5.40 14.45 -4.47
C LEU A 180 -6.68 15.25 -4.66
N LYS A 181 -7.62 14.69 -5.43
CA LYS A 181 -8.94 15.30 -5.69
C LYS A 181 -10.05 14.53 -5.00
N LYS A 182 -9.90 13.21 -4.93
CA LYS A 182 -10.93 12.30 -4.44
C LYS A 182 -10.35 11.24 -3.51
N LEU A 183 -10.95 11.13 -2.33
CA LEU A 183 -10.70 10.03 -1.41
C LEU A 183 -12.03 9.35 -1.09
N LYS A 184 -12.12 8.04 -1.35
CA LYS A 184 -13.32 7.26 -1.12
C LYS A 184 -13.11 6.22 -0.03
N LEU A 185 -13.94 6.25 0.99
CA LEU A 185 -14.05 5.23 2.02
C LEU A 185 -15.19 4.29 1.63
N ILE A 186 -14.98 2.97 1.65
CA ILE A 186 -16.03 1.98 1.38
C ILE A 186 -16.26 1.16 2.63
N ILE A 187 -17.46 1.29 3.21
CA ILE A 187 -17.87 0.55 4.39
C ILE A 187 -18.37 -0.85 3.97
N PRO A 188 -17.90 -1.96 4.59
CA PRO A 188 -18.43 -3.28 4.32
C PRO A 188 -19.91 -3.40 4.72
N LYS A 189 -20.72 -4.02 3.85
CA LYS A 189 -22.18 -4.18 4.05
C LYS A 189 -22.58 -4.85 5.38
N ASN A 190 -21.70 -5.67 5.95
CA ASN A 190 -21.99 -6.53 7.11
C ASN A 190 -21.37 -6.04 8.43
N VAL A 191 -20.75 -4.85 8.49
CA VAL A 191 -20.26 -4.31 9.76
C VAL A 191 -21.47 -3.96 10.62
N LYS A 192 -21.65 -4.67 11.75
CA LYS A 192 -22.66 -4.33 12.74
C LYS A 192 -22.40 -2.88 13.17
N LYS A 193 -23.27 -1.94 12.76
CA LYS A 193 -23.23 -0.49 13.08
C LYS A 193 -23.08 -0.14 14.59
N ARG A 194 -23.04 -1.12 15.49
CA ARG A 194 -23.30 -0.97 16.93
C ARG A 194 -22.07 -1.00 17.84
N ALA A 195 -20.85 -1.24 17.38
CA ALA A 195 -19.74 -1.43 18.34
C ALA A 195 -18.85 -0.21 18.59
N ARG A 196 -18.76 0.76 17.67
CA ARG A 196 -17.91 1.95 17.84
C ARG A 196 -18.59 3.12 17.15
N GLY A 197 -18.87 4.19 17.90
CA GLY A 197 -19.40 5.43 17.33
C GLY A 197 -18.51 5.87 16.18
N LEU A 198 -19.12 6.32 15.09
CA LEU A 198 -18.37 6.99 14.05
C LEU A 198 -17.62 8.15 14.66
N ASP A 199 -16.30 8.20 14.43
CA ASP A 199 -15.50 9.38 14.73
C ASP A 199 -15.77 10.44 13.65
N TYR A 200 -17.05 10.81 13.56
CA TYR A 200 -17.56 11.84 12.69
C TYR A 200 -16.83 13.15 12.98
N ALA A 201 -16.46 13.40 14.24
CA ALA A 201 -15.70 14.58 14.63
C ALA A 201 -14.34 14.64 13.90
N ARG A 202 -13.55 13.56 13.92
CA ARG A 202 -12.26 13.53 13.19
C ARG A 202 -12.47 13.54 11.67
N LEU A 203 -13.47 12.84 11.16
CA LEU A 203 -13.77 12.85 9.73
C LEU A 203 -14.17 14.25 9.24
N ASP A 204 -15.04 14.95 9.98
CA ASP A 204 -15.48 16.31 9.68
C ASP A 204 -14.32 17.31 9.84
N TYR A 205 -13.45 17.09 10.82
CA TYR A 205 -12.19 17.82 10.94
C TYR A 205 -11.32 17.65 9.69
N LEU A 206 -11.12 16.42 9.20
CA LEU A 206 -10.34 16.18 7.98
C LEU A 206 -10.97 16.84 6.75
N LYS A 207 -12.30 16.73 6.60
CA LYS A 207 -13.04 17.40 5.50
C LYS A 207 -12.91 18.92 5.55
N SER A 208 -13.00 19.52 6.74
CA SER A 208 -12.87 20.98 6.91
C SER A 208 -11.43 21.47 6.76
N ARG A 209 -10.44 20.65 7.14
CA ARG A 209 -9.02 20.97 7.00
C ARG A 209 -8.54 20.87 5.55
N PHE A 210 -9.03 19.90 4.79
CA PHE A 210 -8.60 19.59 3.43
C PHE A 210 -9.73 19.83 2.42
N THR A 211 -10.21 21.06 2.33
CA THR A 211 -11.38 21.44 1.52
C THR A 211 -11.23 21.18 0.02
N GLY A 212 -9.99 21.07 -0.49
CA GLY A 212 -9.70 20.70 -1.88
C GLY A 212 -9.87 19.22 -2.21
N VAL A 213 -10.09 18.37 -1.19
CA VAL A 213 -10.24 16.92 -1.34
C VAL A 213 -11.68 16.53 -1.05
N ILE A 214 -12.34 15.88 -2.00
CA ILE A 214 -13.67 15.31 -1.78
C ILE A 214 -13.50 13.97 -1.05
N VAL A 215 -13.92 13.92 0.22
CA VAL A 215 -13.94 12.69 1.03
C VAL A 215 -15.35 12.09 1.05
N GLU A 216 -15.53 10.99 0.31
CA GLU A 216 -16.78 10.23 0.23
C GLU A 216 -16.74 9.03 1.18
N VAL A 217 -17.86 8.72 1.85
CA VAL A 217 -18.05 7.54 2.72
C VAL A 217 -19.23 6.72 2.24
#